data_AF-A0A2G9S4A0-F1
#
_entry.id   AF-A0A2G9S4A0-F1
#
_cell.length_a   1.000
_cell.length_b   1.000
_cell.length_c   1.000
_cell.angle_alpha   90.00
_cell.angle_beta   90.00
_cell.angle_gamma   90.00
#
_symmetry.space_group_name_H-M   'P 1'
#
loop_
_entity.id
_entity.type
_entity.pdbx_description
1 polymer ?
#
loop_
_entity_poly.entity_id
_entity_poly.type
_entity_poly.pdbx_seq_one_letter_code
_entity_poly.pdbx_strand_id
1 'polypeptide(L)'
;SVLEESVSLWSYINSQLEDVTNPLFVDYSDHVLYPVTSTRQLQLWAEYYIRWNPRTKPHDAVKSQCKDLLVKRAELQKKLEEFKQEMSNRSLSSDRGGSVHSVTQTVV
;
A
#
# COMPACT_ATOMS: atom_id res chain seq x y z
N SER A 1 21.05 27.91 -21.92
CA SER A 1 21.62 26.94 -20.95
C SER A 1 21.00 25.57 -21.21
N VAL A 2 21.69 24.43 -21.02
CA VAL A 2 21.11 23.08 -21.31
C VAL A 2 19.73 22.85 -20.65
N LEU A 3 19.46 23.52 -19.53
CA LEU A 3 18.20 23.52 -18.80
C LEU A 3 17.00 24.15 -19.54
N GLU A 4 17.23 24.98 -20.56
CA GLU A 4 16.17 25.68 -21.32
C GLU A 4 15.84 24.98 -22.64
N GLU A 5 16.77 24.19 -23.17
CA GLU A 5 16.63 23.49 -24.46
C GLU A 5 16.23 22.02 -24.28
N SER A 6 16.42 21.47 -23.08
CA SER A 6 16.12 20.07 -22.80
C SER A 6 15.24 19.92 -21.56
N VAL A 7 14.35 18.93 -21.62
CA VAL A 7 13.49 18.57 -20.50
C VAL A 7 14.26 17.63 -19.57
N SER A 8 14.15 17.88 -18.27
CA SER A 8 14.74 17.00 -17.25
C SER A 8 14.06 15.63 -17.26
N LEU A 9 14.87 14.57 -17.19
CA LEU A 9 14.37 13.20 -16.99
C LEU A 9 13.50 13.08 -15.73
N TRP A 10 13.85 13.80 -14.66
CA TRP A 10 13.06 13.80 -13.43
C TRP A 10 11.70 14.45 -13.61
N SER A 11 11.56 15.44 -14.50
CA SER A 11 10.24 16.01 -14.83
C SER A 11 9.33 14.95 -15.46
N TYR A 12 9.88 14.07 -16.31
CA TYR A 12 9.14 12.94 -16.88
C TYR A 12 8.80 11.89 -15.83
N ILE A 13 9.79 11.41 -15.06
CA ILE A 13 9.58 10.38 -14.03
C ILE A 13 8.55 10.83 -12.99
N ASN A 14 8.67 12.06 -12.49
CA ASN A 14 7.78 12.58 -11.45
C ASN A 14 6.35 12.82 -11.97
N SER A 15 6.16 12.96 -13.29
CA SER A 15 4.83 13.05 -13.89
C SER A 15 4.07 11.71 -13.92
N GLN A 16 4.77 10.58 -13.79
CA GLN A 16 4.21 9.22 -13.86
C GLN A 16 4.67 8.36 -12.68
N LEU A 17 4.62 8.94 -11.48
CA LEU A 17 5.18 8.33 -10.27
C LEU A 17 4.53 6.97 -9.93
N GLU A 18 3.25 6.80 -10.25
CA GLU A 18 2.47 5.58 -10.02
C GLU A 18 3.06 4.34 -10.71
N ASP A 19 3.71 4.51 -11.86
CA ASP A 19 4.27 3.40 -12.64
C ASP A 19 5.68 2.98 -12.23
N VAL A 20 6.40 3.88 -11.54
CA VAL A 20 7.80 3.70 -11.13
C VAL A 20 7.95 3.49 -9.61
N THR A 21 6.90 3.76 -8.83
CA THR A 21 6.91 3.58 -7.37
C THR A 21 6.81 2.10 -7.02
N ASN A 22 7.67 1.65 -6.11
CA ASN A 22 7.56 0.32 -5.53
C ASN A 22 6.39 0.30 -4.51
N PRO A 23 5.30 -0.45 -4.76
CA PRO A 23 4.17 -0.50 -3.83
C PRO A 23 4.48 -1.22 -2.51
N LEU A 24 5.60 -1.96 -2.45
CA LEU A 24 6.10 -2.60 -1.23
C LEU A 24 7.15 -1.73 -0.51
N PHE A 25 7.38 -0.50 -0.98
CA PHE A 25 8.25 0.43 -0.30
C PHE A 25 7.72 0.72 1.10
N VAL A 26 8.60 0.59 2.07
CA VAL A 26 8.39 0.98 3.46
C VAL A 26 9.56 1.90 3.80
N ASP A 27 9.29 2.93 4.59
CA ASP A 27 10.34 3.85 5.02
C ASP A 27 11.33 3.11 5.95
N TYR A 28 12.55 2.93 5.46
CA TYR A 28 13.67 2.30 6.16
C TYR A 28 14.79 3.30 6.47
N SER A 29 14.48 4.60 6.62
CA SER A 29 15.47 5.67 6.80
C SER A 29 16.47 5.41 7.94
N ASP A 30 16.08 4.69 8.98
CA ASP A 30 16.91 4.39 10.15
C ASP A 30 17.68 3.05 10.06
N HIS A 31 17.61 2.33 8.94
CA HIS A 31 18.17 0.99 8.79
C HIS A 31 19.28 0.92 7.73
N VAL A 32 20.38 0.22 8.08
CA VAL A 32 21.49 -0.05 7.14
C VAL A 32 21.22 -1.35 6.40
N LEU A 33 21.21 -1.29 5.07
CA LEU A 33 21.12 -2.47 4.21
C LEU A 33 22.49 -3.16 4.08
N TYR A 34 22.54 -4.47 4.32
CA TYR A 34 23.74 -5.30 4.13
C TYR A 34 23.52 -6.29 2.98
N PRO A 35 23.76 -5.88 1.72
CA PRO A 35 23.63 -6.79 0.59
C PRO A 35 24.75 -7.82 0.62
N VAL A 36 24.41 -9.06 0.26
CA VAL A 36 25.39 -10.13 0.11
C VAL A 36 25.84 -10.19 -1.35
N THR A 37 27.14 -10.10 -1.58
CA THR A 37 27.76 -10.04 -2.92
C THR A 37 28.23 -11.41 -3.44
N SER A 38 27.79 -12.50 -2.78
CA SER A 38 28.13 -13.86 -3.20
C SER A 38 27.45 -14.22 -4.52
N THR A 39 28.17 -14.91 -5.40
CA THR A 39 27.64 -15.40 -6.69
C THR A 39 26.45 -16.35 -6.52
N ARG A 40 26.28 -16.95 -5.34
CA ARG A 40 25.12 -17.79 -5.01
C ARG A 40 23.83 -16.99 -4.78
N GLN A 41 23.94 -15.69 -4.46
CA GLN A 41 22.81 -14.82 -4.14
C GLN A 41 22.56 -13.75 -5.21
N LEU A 42 23.57 -13.45 -6.03
CA LEU A 42 23.41 -12.59 -7.20
C LEU A 42 22.60 -13.31 -8.28
N GLN A 43 21.57 -12.66 -8.79
CA GLN A 43 20.76 -13.13 -9.91
C GLN A 43 21.05 -12.28 -11.15
N LEU A 44 20.95 -12.90 -12.33
CA LEU A 44 20.98 -12.14 -13.58
C LEU A 44 19.71 -11.29 -13.69
N TRP A 45 19.86 -10.00 -13.97
CA TRP A 45 18.73 -9.12 -14.23
C TRP A 45 18.15 -9.38 -15.64
N ALA A 46 17.47 -10.51 -15.78
CA ALA A 46 16.97 -11.02 -17.06
C ALA A 46 16.02 -10.02 -17.74
N GLU A 47 15.18 -9.33 -16.96
CA GLU A 47 14.26 -8.30 -17.44
C GLU A 47 14.95 -7.13 -18.15
N TYR A 48 16.22 -6.86 -17.82
CA TYR A 48 17.01 -5.84 -18.51
C TYR A 48 17.80 -6.44 -19.68
N TYR A 49 18.57 -7.50 -19.42
CA TYR A 49 19.54 -8.05 -20.38
C TYR A 49 18.93 -8.95 -21.45
N ILE A 50 17.79 -9.60 -21.19
CA ILE A 50 17.15 -10.57 -22.09
C ILE A 50 15.77 -10.05 -22.57
N ARG A 51 15.46 -8.77 -22.38
CA ARG A 51 14.16 -8.16 -22.73
C ARG A 51 13.70 -8.36 -24.18
N TRP A 52 14.65 -8.55 -25.09
CA TRP A 52 14.39 -8.69 -26.53
C TRP A 52 14.00 -10.10 -26.95
N ASN A 53 14.17 -11.10 -26.08
CA ASN A 53 13.77 -12.46 -26.39
C ASN A 53 12.25 -12.61 -26.18
N PRO A 54 11.46 -12.89 -27.24
CA PRO A 54 10.00 -12.99 -27.13
C PRO A 54 9.54 -14.12 -26.19
N ARG A 55 10.40 -15.13 -25.95
CA ARG A 55 10.13 -16.26 -25.04
C ARG A 55 10.32 -15.91 -23.57
N THR A 56 11.04 -14.83 -23.27
CA THR A 56 11.25 -14.29 -21.92
C THR A 56 10.57 -12.94 -21.78
N LYS A 57 9.53 -12.65 -22.57
CA LYS A 57 8.68 -11.49 -22.32
C LYS A 57 8.35 -11.48 -20.82
N PRO A 58 8.60 -10.36 -20.11
CA PRO A 58 8.15 -10.23 -18.74
C PRO A 58 6.71 -10.71 -18.68
N HIS A 59 6.36 -11.47 -17.65
CA HIS A 59 4.95 -11.68 -17.38
C HIS A 59 4.33 -10.31 -17.06
N ASP A 60 3.91 -9.54 -18.07
CA ASP A 60 3.11 -8.34 -17.92
C ASP A 60 1.87 -8.67 -17.07
N ALA A 61 1.39 -9.91 -17.20
CA ALA A 61 0.37 -10.53 -16.38
C ALA A 61 0.67 -10.50 -14.86
N VAL A 62 1.92 -10.65 -14.43
CA VAL A 62 2.29 -10.60 -13.00
C VAL A 62 2.29 -9.15 -12.52
N LYS A 63 2.83 -8.20 -13.30
CA LYS A 63 2.76 -6.77 -12.94
C LYS A 63 1.32 -6.29 -12.87
N SER A 64 0.48 -6.65 -13.84
CA SER A 64 -0.96 -6.32 -13.84
C SER A 64 -1.69 -6.99 -12.68
N GLN A 65 -1.45 -8.28 -12.44
CA GLN A 65 -2.04 -8.99 -11.30
C GLN A 65 -1.62 -8.39 -9.96
N CYS A 66 -0.35 -7.98 -9.80
CA CYS A 66 0.10 -7.29 -8.60
C CYS A 66 -0.63 -5.96 -8.41
N LYS A 67 -0.83 -5.17 -9.48
CA LYS A 67 -1.65 -3.95 -9.43
C LYS A 67 -3.08 -4.26 -8.99
N ASP A 68 -3.72 -5.28 -9.57
CA ASP A 68 -5.09 -5.68 -9.21
C ASP A 68 -5.20 -6.15 -7.75
N LEU A 69 -4.20 -6.89 -7.25
CA LEU A 69 -4.15 -7.33 -5.86
C LEU A 69 -3.98 -6.16 -4.89
N LEU A 70 -3.20 -5.13 -5.26
CA LEU A 70 -3.05 -3.92 -4.45
C LEU A 70 -4.36 -3.13 -4.37
N VAL A 71 -5.09 -3.01 -5.48
CA VAL A 71 -6.42 -2.39 -5.50
C VAL A 71 -7.38 -3.14 -4.58
N LYS A 72 -7.45 -4.47 -4.69
CA LYS A 72 -8.29 -5.31 -3.81
C LYS A 72 -7.91 -5.16 -2.33
N ARG A 73 -6.61 -5.07 -2.03
CA ARG A 73 -6.13 -4.83 -0.66
C ARG A 73 -6.66 -3.49 -0.13
N ALA A 74 -6.56 -2.42 -0.92
CA ALA A 74 -7.04 -1.10 -0.52
C ALA A 74 -8.55 -1.09 -0.25
N GLU A 75 -9.35 -1.75 -1.10
CA GLU A 75 -10.79 -1.90 -0.89
C GLU A 75 -11.13 -2.65 0.40
N LEU A 76 -10.42 -3.75 0.68
CA LEU A 76 -10.62 -4.53 1.90
C LEU A 76 -10.21 -3.74 3.15
N GLN A 77 -9.10 -3.00 3.09
CA GLN A 77 -8.65 -2.14 4.18
C GLN A 77 -9.71 -1.06 4.49
N LYS A 78 -10.27 -0.42 3.45
CA LYS A 78 -11.35 0.56 3.62
C LYS A 78 -12.57 -0.05 4.32
N LYS A 79 -13.04 -1.21 3.85
CA LYS A 79 -14.16 -1.93 4.49
C LYS A 79 -13.87 -2.30 5.94
N LEU A 80 -12.63 -2.64 6.26
CA LEU A 80 -12.21 -2.93 7.63
C LEU A 80 -12.32 -1.70 8.54
N GLU A 81 -11.87 -0.54 8.07
CA GLU A 81 -11.96 0.70 8.84
C GLU A 81 -13.41 1.16 9.03
N GLU A 82 -14.24 1.07 7.99
CA GLU A 82 -15.69 1.33 8.09
C GLU A 82 -16.36 0.41 9.11
N PHE A 83 -16.04 -0.89 9.09
CA PHE A 83 -16.59 -1.86 10.04
C PHE A 83 -16.14 -1.58 11.48
N LYS A 84 -14.86 -1.25 11.71
CA LYS A 84 -14.35 -0.85 13.03
C LYS A 84 -15.04 0.41 13.53
N GLN A 85 -15.24 1.40 12.64
CA GLN A 85 -15.92 2.65 12.98
C GLN A 85 -17.38 2.42 13.38
N GLU A 86 -18.11 1.58 12.64
CA GLU A 86 -19.50 1.22 12.96
C GLU A 86 -19.60 0.50 14.31
N MET A 87 -18.68 -0.43 14.61
CA MET A 87 -18.62 -1.12 15.90
C MET A 87 -18.32 -0.14 17.06
N SER A 88 -17.39 0.79 16.85
CA SER A 88 -17.10 1.86 17.82
C SER A 88 -18.32 2.74 18.07
N ASN A 89 -18.99 3.20 17.01
CA ASN A 89 -20.20 4.02 17.10
C ASN A 89 -21.35 3.31 17.82
N ARG A 90 -21.55 2.01 17.57
CA ARG A 90 -22.55 1.19 18.28
C ARG A 90 -22.23 1.02 19.76
N SER A 91 -20.95 0.82 20.09
CA SER A 91 -20.51 0.72 21.49
C SER A 91 -20.73 2.03 22.26
N LEU A 92 -20.46 3.18 21.64
CA LEU A 92 -20.72 4.51 22.20
C LEU A 92 -22.22 4.83 22.33
N SER A 93 -23.05 4.28 21.44
CA SER A 93 -24.51 4.43 21.48
C SER A 93 -25.16 3.57 22.57
N SER A 94 -24.57 2.40 22.87
CA SER A 94 -25.05 1.50 23.94
C SER A 94 -24.80 2.05 25.34
N ASP A 95 -23.74 2.86 25.53
CA ASP A 95 -23.39 3.44 26.84
C ASP A 95 -24.28 4.64 27.24
N ARG A 96 -25.07 5.17 26.31
CA ARG A 96 -26.10 6.20 26.59
C ARG A 96 -27.48 5.62 26.95
N GLY A 97 -27.68 4.31 26.81
CA GLY A 97 -28.96 3.64 27.05
C GLY A 97 -29.13 3.01 28.44
N GLY A 98 -28.10 3.06 29.30
CA GLY A 98 -28.09 2.32 30.55
C GLY A 98 -27.79 3.18 31.77
N SER A 99 -28.72 4.04 32.21
CA SER A 99 -28.94 4.34 33.63
C SER A 99 -30.04 5.39 33.80
N VAL A 100 -31.30 4.96 33.68
CA VAL A 100 -32.43 5.65 34.32
C VAL A 100 -33.21 4.61 35.08
N HIS A 101 -32.85 4.33 36.33
CA HIS A 101 -33.80 3.95 37.38
C HIS A 101 -33.17 4.31 38.74
N SER A 102 -33.49 5.51 39.23
CA SER A 102 -33.28 5.88 40.63
C SER A 102 -34.64 5.81 41.37
N VAL A 103 -34.73 4.83 42.27
CA VAL A 103 -35.15 4.93 43.70
C VAL A 103 -36.56 5.45 44.08
N THR A 104 -37.31 4.55 44.75
CA THR A 104 -38.40 4.64 45.77
C THR A 104 -39.65 5.51 45.60
N GLN A 105 -40.82 4.92 45.91
CA GLN A 105 -41.76 5.50 46.89
C GLN A 105 -42.68 4.45 47.57
N THR A 106 -43.00 4.79 48.83
CA THR A 106 -43.68 4.08 49.93
C THR A 106 -45.23 4.10 49.83
N VAL A 107 -45.90 3.45 50.81
CA VAL A 107 -47.33 3.50 51.25
C VAL A 107 -48.11 2.23 50.79
N VAL A 108 -48.65 1.37 51.66
CA VAL A 108 -49.51 1.54 52.87
C VAL A 108 -49.04 0.66 54.02
#